data_AF-A0A0R1TR00-F1
#
_entry.id   AF-A0A0R1TR00-F1
#
_cell.length_a   1.000
_cell.length_b   1.000
_cell.length_c   1.000
_cell.angle_alpha   90.00
_cell.angle_beta   90.00
_cell.angle_gamma   90.00
#
_symmetry.space_group_name_H-M   'P 1'
#
loop_
_entity.id
_entity.type
_entity.pdbx_description
1 polymer ?
#
loop_
_entity_poly.entity_id
_entity_poly.type
_entity_poly.pdbx_seq_one_letter_code
_entity_poly.pdbx_strand_id
1 'polypeptide(L)'
;MSEQENNKEVTNETKKGAIPQELIDRINELAKKNKEGTLTEAEQQERQELRKTYLAMFKENFRSHVEMLQVYDKDGNEVTPEKVKKIQRERGLRDN
;
A
#
# COMPACT_ATOMS: atom_id res chain seq x y z
N MET A 1 3.82 20.64 34.99
CA MET A 1 2.96 19.54 35.48
C MET A 1 2.00 19.22 34.34
N SER A 2 2.47 18.55 33.27
CA SER A 2 2.59 17.09 33.11
C SER A 2 1.24 16.39 33.13
N GLU A 3 0.50 16.54 32.03
CA GLU A 3 -0.53 15.60 31.60
C GLU A 3 -0.01 14.93 30.31
N GLN A 4 0.93 13.99 30.50
CA GLN A 4 0.92 12.75 29.73
C GLN A 4 -0.09 11.87 30.50
N GLU A 5 -1.03 11.17 29.91
CA GLU A 5 -0.93 10.07 28.96
C GLU A 5 -2.37 9.83 28.48
N ASN A 6 -2.60 9.63 27.18
CA ASN A 6 -3.72 8.84 26.61
C ASN A 6 -3.81 9.10 25.10
N ASN A 7 -2.84 8.57 24.35
CA ASN A 7 -3.02 8.44 22.89
C ASN A 7 -2.17 7.30 22.31
N LYS A 8 -2.22 6.12 22.92
CA LYS A 8 -1.52 4.90 22.44
C LYS A 8 -2.45 3.70 22.28
N GLU A 9 -3.74 3.93 22.07
CA GLU A 9 -4.71 2.83 22.00
C GLU A 9 -5.71 3.03 20.87
N VAL A 10 -5.21 3.33 19.68
CA VAL A 10 -6.01 3.24 18.45
C VAL A 10 -5.18 2.48 17.42
N THR A 11 -5.81 1.51 16.76
CA THR A 11 -5.37 0.79 15.53
C THR A 11 -4.80 -0.63 15.64
N ASN A 12 -5.47 -1.53 16.36
CA ASN A 12 -5.25 -2.98 16.17
C ASN A 12 -6.41 -3.75 15.53
N GLU A 13 -7.54 -3.13 15.21
CA GLU A 13 -8.72 -3.86 14.70
C GLU A 13 -8.95 -3.77 13.18
N THR A 14 -8.22 -2.91 12.44
CA THR A 14 -8.50 -2.68 11.00
C THR A 14 -7.64 -3.50 10.03
N LYS A 15 -6.72 -4.35 10.50
CA LYS A 15 -5.68 -4.98 9.65
C LYS A 15 -6.05 -6.35 9.05
N LYS A 16 -7.22 -6.49 8.44
CA LYS A 16 -7.56 -7.71 7.67
C LYS A 16 -7.20 -7.49 6.19
N GLY A 17 -5.91 -7.67 5.86
CA GLY A 17 -5.36 -7.52 4.48
C GLY A 17 -4.32 -6.41 4.28
N ALA A 18 -3.97 -5.67 5.34
CA ALA A 18 -3.11 -4.50 5.26
C ALA A 18 -1.63 -4.83 5.49
N ILE A 19 -0.76 -4.13 4.75
CA ILE A 19 0.70 -4.14 4.89
C ILE A 19 1.08 -3.95 6.37
N PRO A 20 2.10 -4.68 6.90
CA PRO A 20 2.49 -4.56 8.31
C PRO A 20 2.84 -3.11 8.68
N GLN A 21 2.21 -2.60 9.74
CA GLN A 21 2.43 -1.23 10.18
C GLN A 21 3.89 -1.01 10.61
N GLU A 22 4.49 -1.99 11.28
CA GLU A 22 5.90 -1.96 11.69
C GLU A 22 6.85 -1.71 10.51
N LEU A 23 6.54 -2.29 9.35
CA LEU A 23 7.31 -2.09 8.12
C LEU A 23 7.21 -0.65 7.62
N ILE A 24 6.00 -0.07 7.68
CA ILE A 24 5.74 1.32 7.28
C ILE A 24 6.47 2.28 8.22
N ASP A 25 6.37 2.04 9.53
CA ASP A 25 6.99 2.86 10.57
C ASP A 25 8.51 2.85 10.40
N ARG A 26 9.10 1.66 10.18
CA ARG A 26 10.54 1.53 9.93
C ARG A 26 11.00 2.26 8.67
N ILE A 27 10.24 2.17 7.56
CA ILE A 27 10.55 2.92 6.34
C ILE A 27 10.51 4.43 6.61
N ASN A 28 9.56 4.91 7.42
CA ASN A 28 9.42 6.32 7.76
C ASN A 28 10.58 6.81 8.66
N GLU A 29 11.00 6.02 9.63
CA GLU A 29 12.19 6.30 10.45
C GLU A 29 13.44 6.47 9.58
N LEU A 30 13.70 5.50 8.69
CA LEU A 30 14.84 5.54 7.77
C LEU A 30 14.72 6.71 6.78
N ALA A 31 13.51 7.04 6.33
CA ALA A 31 13.28 8.21 5.49
C ALA A 31 13.53 9.53 6.23
N LYS A 32 13.20 9.61 7.51
CA LYS A 32 13.48 10.77 8.36
C LYS A 32 14.98 10.94 8.57
N LYS A 33 15.71 9.86 8.91
CA LYS A 33 17.18 9.87 9.00
C LYS A 33 17.85 10.30 7.69
N ASN A 34 17.32 9.83 6.55
CA ASN A 34 17.79 10.24 5.23
C ASN A 34 17.58 11.74 4.97
N LYS A 35 16.49 12.31 5.46
CA LYS A 35 16.21 13.74 5.35
C LYS A 35 17.13 14.58 6.25
N GLU A 36 17.50 14.03 7.40
CA GLU A 36 18.43 14.63 8.37
C GLU A 36 19.91 14.44 7.98
N GLY A 37 20.20 13.64 6.94
CA GLY A 37 21.55 13.42 6.41
C GLY A 37 22.42 12.45 7.23
N THR A 38 21.84 11.74 8.20
CA THR A 38 22.54 10.82 9.11
C THR A 38 22.45 9.35 8.68
N LEU A 39 21.99 9.09 7.45
CA LEU A 39 21.75 7.73 6.96
C LEU A 39 23.07 7.04 6.59
N THR A 40 23.29 5.86 7.15
CA THR A 40 24.41 4.99 6.77
C THR A 40 24.11 4.17 5.51
N GLU A 41 25.14 3.68 4.81
CA GLU A 41 24.96 2.81 3.64
C GLU A 41 24.19 1.51 3.98
N ALA A 42 24.43 0.95 5.17
CA ALA A 42 23.71 -0.23 5.65
C ALA A 42 22.21 0.04 5.84
N GLU A 43 21.85 1.17 6.45
CA GLU A 43 20.45 1.61 6.62
C GLU A 43 19.79 1.95 5.27
N GLN A 44 20.57 2.42 4.29
CA GLN A 44 20.08 2.67 2.94
C GLN A 44 19.69 1.37 2.23
N GLN A 45 20.51 0.32 2.36
CA GLN A 45 20.19 -1.02 1.86
C GLN A 45 18.95 -1.59 2.56
N GLU A 46 18.89 -1.52 3.90
CA GLU A 46 17.73 -1.95 4.68
C GLU A 46 16.44 -1.24 4.19
N ARG A 47 16.49 0.08 4.02
CA ARG A 47 15.36 0.86 3.50
C ARG A 47 14.93 0.39 2.12
N GLN A 48 15.87 0.02 1.26
CA GLN A 48 15.60 -0.41 -0.12
C GLN A 48 14.92 -1.79 -0.14
N GLU A 49 15.37 -2.71 0.70
CA GLU A 49 14.75 -4.02 0.89
C GLU A 49 13.33 -3.89 1.44
N LEU A 50 13.15 -3.10 2.51
CA LEU A 50 11.83 -2.84 3.10
C LEU A 50 10.87 -2.22 2.08
N ARG A 51 11.34 -1.27 1.27
CA ARG A 51 10.54 -0.67 0.20
C ARG A 51 10.16 -1.67 -0.89
N LYS A 52 11.04 -2.61 -1.23
CA LYS A 52 10.75 -3.66 -2.21
C LYS A 52 9.64 -4.57 -1.70
N THR A 53 9.72 -4.97 -0.43
CA THR A 53 8.68 -5.78 0.23
C THR A 53 7.35 -5.03 0.31
N TYR A 54 7.37 -3.77 0.74
CA TYR A 54 6.19 -2.88 0.73
C TYR A 54 5.51 -2.85 -0.64
N LEU A 55 6.30 -2.59 -1.69
CA LEU A 55 5.77 -2.46 -3.06
C LEU A 55 5.21 -3.78 -3.59
N ALA A 56 5.79 -4.92 -3.22
CA ALA A 56 5.27 -6.23 -3.60
C ALA A 56 3.88 -6.45 -3.00
N MET A 57 3.76 -6.28 -1.68
CA MET A 57 2.49 -6.41 -0.95
C MET A 57 1.45 -5.37 -1.42
N PHE A 58 1.88 -4.14 -1.67
CA PHE A 58 1.00 -3.09 -2.19
C PHE A 58 0.47 -3.44 -3.58
N LYS A 59 1.32 -3.90 -4.50
CA LYS A 59 0.91 -4.29 -5.85
C LYS A 59 -0.07 -5.45 -5.86
N GLU A 60 0.14 -6.43 -4.99
CA GLU A 60 -0.76 -7.57 -4.83
C GLU A 60 -2.14 -7.14 -4.36
N ASN A 61 -2.20 -6.37 -3.27
CA ASN A 61 -3.44 -5.80 -2.77
C ASN A 61 -4.12 -4.92 -3.82
N PHE A 62 -3.37 -4.01 -4.45
CA PHE A 62 -3.90 -3.08 -5.46
C PHE A 62 -4.49 -3.81 -6.67
N ARG A 63 -3.86 -4.89 -7.15
CA ARG A 63 -4.42 -5.71 -8.24
C ARG A 63 -5.80 -6.25 -7.90
N SER A 64 -5.96 -6.81 -6.70
CA SER A 64 -7.26 -7.33 -6.25
C SER A 64 -8.33 -6.24 -6.19
N HIS A 65 -7.97 -5.01 -5.79
CA HIS A 65 -8.91 -3.89 -5.75
C HIS A 65 -9.27 -3.41 -7.16
N VAL A 66 -8.28 -3.27 -8.05
CA VAL A 66 -8.51 -2.85 -9.45
C VAL A 66 -9.36 -3.86 -10.22
N GLU A 67 -9.20 -5.14 -9.95
CA GLU A 67 -10.00 -6.20 -10.57
C GLU A 67 -11.49 -6.10 -10.22
N MET A 68 -11.85 -5.50 -9.08
CA MET A 68 -13.24 -5.32 -8.66
C MET A 68 -13.89 -4.03 -9.21
N LEU A 69 -13.10 -3.08 -9.71
CA LEU A 69 -13.58 -1.77 -10.16
C LEU A 69 -13.79 -1.74 -11.68
N GLN A 70 -14.77 -0.93 -12.11
CA GLN A 70 -14.94 -0.52 -13.50
C GLN A 70 -14.66 0.99 -13.58
N VAL A 71 -13.85 1.39 -14.55
CA VAL A 71 -13.43 2.77 -14.73
C VAL A 71 -14.20 3.38 -15.89
N TYR A 72 -14.88 4.49 -15.63
CA TYR A 72 -15.61 5.27 -16.63
C TYR A 72 -14.97 6.65 -16.80
N ASP A 73 -14.96 7.15 -18.03
CA ASP A 73 -14.53 8.51 -18.31
C ASP A 73 -15.63 9.54 -17.93
N LYS A 74 -15.34 10.82 -18.14
CA LYS A 74 -16.30 11.91 -17.82
C LYS A 74 -17.53 11.91 -18.73
N ASP A 75 -17.42 11.28 -19.90
CA ASP A 75 -18.47 11.16 -20.91
C ASP A 75 -19.31 9.89 -20.71
N GLY A 76 -18.99 9.06 -19.71
CA GLY A 76 -19.70 7.85 -19.34
C GLY A 76 -19.25 6.58 -20.09
N ASN A 77 -18.17 6.65 -20.87
CA ASN A 77 -17.63 5.48 -21.56
C ASN A 77 -16.76 4.65 -20.62
N GLU A 78 -16.90 3.32 -20.66
CA GLU A 78 -16.06 2.43 -19.88
C GLU A 78 -14.63 2.37 -20.46
N VAL A 79 -13.69 2.96 -19.74
CA VAL A 79 -12.26 3.00 -20.06
C VAL A 79 -11.43 2.03 -19.21
N THR A 80 -12.09 1.03 -18.61
CA THR A 80 -11.41 -0.07 -17.92
C THR A 80 -10.37 -0.71 -18.87
N PRO A 81 -9.09 -0.82 -18.49
CA PRO A 81 -8.07 -1.39 -19.36
C PRO A 81 -8.40 -2.84 -19.78
N GLU A 82 -8.15 -3.20 -21.04
CA GLU A 82 -8.45 -4.53 -21.59
C GLU A 82 -7.85 -5.69 -20.78
N LYS A 83 -6.66 -5.48 -20.19
CA LYS A 83 -6.02 -6.45 -19.29
C LYS A 83 -6.90 -6.77 -18.08
N VAL A 84 -7.52 -5.75 -17.49
CA VAL A 84 -8.39 -5.89 -16.32
C VAL A 84 -9.71 -6.57 -16.72
N LYS A 85 -10.30 -6.17 -17.87
CA LYS A 85 -11.51 -6.82 -18.41
C LYS A 85 -11.31 -8.32 -18.64
N LYS A 86 -10.15 -8.72 -19.18
CA LYS A 86 -9.79 -10.13 -19.39
C LYS A 86 -9.73 -10.91 -18.08
N ILE A 87 -9.05 -10.35 -17.06
CA ILE A 87 -8.95 -10.99 -15.74
C ILE A 87 -10.33 -11.10 -15.08
N GLN A 88 -11.20 -10.09 -15.22
CA GLN A 88 -12.58 -10.14 -14.72
C GLN A 88 -13.39 -11.26 -15.38
N ARG A 89 -13.26 -11.45 -16.70
CA ARG A 89 -13.90 -12.57 -17.42
C ARG A 89 -13.36 -13.93 -16.99
N GLU A 90 -12.04 -14.07 -16.88
CA GLU A 90 -11.40 -15.32 -16.41
C GLU A 90 -11.86 -15.70 -15.00
N ARG A 91 -12.16 -14.72 -14.15
CA ARG A 91 -12.69 -14.93 -12.79
C ARG A 91 -14.21 -15.02 -12.70
N GLY A 92 -14.94 -14.93 -13.80
CA GLY A 92 -16.41 -14.95 -13.82
C GLY A 92 -17.07 -13.74 -13.16
N LEU A 93 -16.36 -12.62 -13.04
CA LEU A 93 -16.87 -11.36 -12.50
C LEU A 93 -17.58 -10.51 -13.58
N ARG A 94 -17.61 -10.99 -14.82
CA ARG A 94 -18.12 -10.26 -15.97
C ARG A 94 -18.65 -11.23 -17.02
N ASP A 95 -19.94 -11.08 -17.37
CA ASP A 95 -20.67 -11.99 -18.26
C ASP A 95 -20.77 -11.49 -19.72
N ASN A 96 -20.23 -10.30 -20.03
CA ASN A 96 -20.29 -9.65 -21.34
C ASN A 96 -19.05 -9.88 -22.23
#